data_AF-A0A810N6U0-F1
#
_entry.id   AF-A0A810N6U0-F1
#
_cell.length_a   1.000
_cell.length_b   1.000
_cell.length_c   1.000
_cell.angle_alpha   90.00
_cell.angle_beta   90.00
_cell.angle_gamma   90.00
#
_symmetry.space_group_name_H-M   'P 1'
#
loop_
_entity.id
_entity.type
_entity.pdbx_description
1 polymer ?
#
loop_
_entity_poly.entity_id
_entity_poly.type
_entity_poly.pdbx_seq_one_letter_code
_entity_poly.pdbx_strand_id
1 'polypeptide(L)'
;MRTDDWSTAERPARIGHQQIREAAFGPAPRRGGGLNPDEVRAFLNQVADQMLRLERDLAEATSESIRVKEALYRWQVEHASTCAQQRPR
;
A
#
# COMPACT_ATOMS: atom_id res chain seq x y z
N MET A 1 -8.75 -27.68 5.30
CA MET A 1 -7.38 -27.12 5.33
C MET A 1 -7.44 -25.81 4.56
N ARG A 2 -7.55 -24.68 5.26
CA ARG A 2 -7.72 -23.34 4.67
C ARG A 2 -6.58 -22.49 5.23
N THR A 3 -5.59 -22.20 4.40
CA THR A 3 -4.55 -21.23 4.73
C THR A 3 -5.12 -19.83 4.51
N ASP A 4 -4.54 -18.86 5.22
CA ASP A 4 -4.74 -17.41 5.07
C ASP A 4 -5.83 -16.76 5.95
N ASP A 5 -5.69 -16.94 7.26
CA ASP A 5 -6.31 -16.09 8.30
C ASP A 5 -5.34 -14.99 8.82
N TRP A 6 -4.06 -15.01 8.41
CA TRP A 6 -3.02 -14.13 8.98
C TRP A 6 -2.91 -12.73 8.35
N SER A 7 -3.73 -12.36 7.36
CA SER A 7 -3.54 -11.09 6.62
C SER A 7 -4.29 -9.86 7.18
N THR A 8 -5.19 -10.04 8.16
CA THR A 8 -6.02 -8.93 8.70
C THR A 8 -5.77 -8.66 10.18
N ALA A 9 -4.99 -9.51 10.87
CA ALA A 9 -4.63 -9.30 12.26
C ALA A 9 -3.77 -8.05 12.41
N GLU A 10 -4.42 -6.98 12.87
CA GLU A 10 -3.85 -5.75 13.43
C GLU A 10 -2.70 -5.15 12.61
N ARG A 11 -2.99 -4.80 11.36
CA ARG A 11 -2.18 -3.76 10.72
C ARG A 11 -2.47 -2.46 11.45
N PRO A 12 -1.51 -1.86 12.19
CA PRO A 12 -1.73 -0.55 12.79
C PRO A 12 -2.19 0.41 11.69
N ALA A 13 -3.10 1.31 12.04
CA ALA A 13 -3.62 2.29 11.10
C ALA A 13 -2.44 2.94 10.35
N ARG A 14 -2.43 2.82 9.02
CA ARG A 14 -1.35 3.38 8.20
C ARG A 14 -1.37 4.88 8.36
N ILE A 15 -0.22 5.46 8.70
CA ILE A 15 -0.05 6.91 8.74
C ILE A 15 0.14 7.39 7.29
N GLY A 16 -0.75 8.26 6.82
CA GLY A 16 -0.67 8.82 5.47
C GLY A 16 0.36 9.95 5.37
N HIS A 17 0.84 10.25 4.16
CA HIS A 17 1.81 11.32 3.93
C HIS A 17 1.37 12.69 4.47
N GLN A 18 0.08 13.06 4.37
CA GLN A 18 -0.42 14.32 4.95
C GLN A 18 -0.35 14.34 6.47
N GLN A 19 -0.71 13.22 7.12
CA GLN A 19 -0.62 13.11 8.59
C GLN A 19 0.84 13.25 9.07
N ILE A 20 1.82 12.80 8.29
CA ILE A 20 3.25 12.99 8.59
C ILE A 20 3.64 14.46 8.49
N ARG A 21 3.16 15.19 7.47
CA ARG A 21 3.43 16.64 7.32
C ARG A 21 2.86 17.45 8.47
N GLU A 22 1.66 17.08 8.89
CA GLU A 22 0.88 17.78 9.91
C GLU A 22 1.21 17.32 11.34
N ALA A 23 2.09 16.32 11.48
CA ALA A 23 2.50 15.82 12.78
C ALA A 23 3.02 16.97 13.66
N ALA A 24 2.44 17.07 14.85
CA ALA A 24 2.78 18.05 15.87
C ALA A 24 3.26 17.32 17.11
N PHE A 25 4.40 17.76 17.65
CA PHE A 25 4.96 17.22 18.88
C PHE A 25 4.74 18.19 20.04
N GLY A 26 4.56 17.65 21.24
CA GLY A 26 4.50 18.46 22.45
C GLY A 26 5.82 19.17 22.76
N PRO A 27 5.80 20.14 23.69
CA PRO A 27 7.00 20.86 24.08
C PRO A 27 8.04 19.92 24.69
N ALA A 28 9.33 20.22 24.45
CA ALA A 28 10.42 19.46 25.04
C ALA A 28 10.39 19.54 26.59
N PRO A 29 10.80 18.47 27.31
CA PRO A 29 10.89 18.49 28.76
C PRO A 29 11.83 19.59 29.26
N ARG A 30 11.45 20.30 30.33
CA ARG A 30 12.21 21.44 30.90
C ARG A 30 13.69 21.17 31.23
N ARG A 31 14.09 19.89 31.42
CA ARG A 31 15.46 19.49 31.77
C ARG A 31 16.16 18.65 30.69
N GLY A 32 15.49 18.35 29.58
CA GLY A 32 16.06 17.61 28.46
C GLY A 32 16.14 18.50 27.23
N GLY A 33 17.28 18.53 26.55
CA GLY A 33 17.36 19.15 25.23
C GLY A 33 16.34 18.51 24.29
N GLY A 34 15.56 19.35 23.59
CA GLY A 34 14.72 18.91 22.49
C GLY A 34 15.51 18.82 21.18
N LEU A 35 14.94 18.13 20.18
CA LEU A 35 15.43 18.25 18.81
C LEU A 35 15.12 19.65 18.27
N ASN A 36 15.95 20.12 17.34
CA ASN A 36 15.69 21.36 16.62
C ASN A 36 14.38 21.23 15.82
N PRO A 37 13.37 22.07 16.05
CA PRO A 37 12.07 21.98 15.38
C PRO A 37 12.18 22.04 13.84
N ASP A 38 13.11 22.84 13.32
CA ASP A 38 13.27 23.01 11.88
C ASP A 38 13.86 21.75 11.21
N GLU A 39 14.82 21.10 11.87
CA GLU A 39 15.39 19.83 11.40
C GLU A 39 14.34 18.71 11.43
N VAL A 40 13.55 18.64 12.51
CA VAL A 40 12.43 17.69 12.60
C VAL A 40 11.44 17.93 11.48
N ARG A 41 11.08 19.19 11.20
CA ARG A 41 10.13 19.53 10.13
C ARG A 41 10.68 19.19 8.75
N ALA A 42 11.95 19.45 8.49
CA ALA A 42 12.61 19.08 7.23
C ALA A 42 12.60 17.56 7.03
N PHE A 43 12.94 16.80 8.08
CA PHE A 43 12.92 15.33 8.03
C PHE A 43 11.51 14.78 7.80
N LEU A 44 10.49 15.29 8.51
CA LEU A 44 9.11 14.88 8.30
C LEU A 44 8.62 15.14 6.88
N ASN A 45 9.01 16.26 6.27
CA ASN A 45 8.68 16.54 4.87
C ASN A 45 9.30 15.52 3.92
N GLN A 46 10.57 15.16 4.12
CA GLN A 46 11.24 14.14 3.33
C GLN A 46 10.57 12.77 3.48
N VAL A 47 10.23 12.39 4.72
CA VAL A 47 9.53 11.13 4.99
C VAL A 47 8.14 11.13 4.35
N ALA A 48 7.40 12.25 4.41
CA ALA A 48 6.11 12.38 3.74
C ALA A 48 6.23 12.24 2.22
N ASP A 49 7.26 12.82 1.60
CA ASP A 49 7.52 12.65 0.17
C ASP A 49 7.83 11.20 -0.20
N GLN A 50 8.59 10.49 0.64
CA GLN A 50 8.86 9.07 0.45
C GLN A 50 7.59 8.23 0.62
N MET A 51 6.75 8.55 1.61
CA MET A 51 5.49 7.83 1.80
C MET A 51 4.55 8.05 0.61
N LEU A 52 4.46 9.27 0.09
CA LEU A 52 3.67 9.58 -1.09
C LEU A 52 4.14 8.79 -2.32
N ARG A 53 5.46 8.63 -2.49
CA ARG A 53 6.01 7.78 -3.57
C ARG A 53 5.58 6.33 -3.39
N LEU A 54 5.74 5.76 -2.19
CA LEU A 54 5.35 4.38 -1.92
C LEU A 54 3.84 4.13 -2.07
N GLU A 55 3.00 5.09 -1.68
CA GLU A 55 1.55 5.04 -1.90
C GLU A 55 1.22 4.99 -3.41
N ARG A 56 1.92 5.77 -4.23
CA ARG A 56 1.77 5.76 -5.70
C ARG A 56 2.22 4.45 -6.31
N ASP A 57 3.40 3.96 -5.94
CA ASP A 57 3.96 2.71 -6.45
C ASP A 57 3.03 1.52 -6.12
N LEU A 58 2.45 1.53 -4.90
CA LEU A 58 1.48 0.52 -4.50
C LEU A 58 0.19 0.59 -5.32
N ALA A 59 -0.30 1.81 -5.60
CA ALA A 59 -1.49 2.01 -6.42
C ALA A 59 -1.25 1.52 -7.86
N GLU A 60 -0.08 1.81 -8.43
CA GLU A 60 0.33 1.34 -9.75
C GLU A 60 0.41 -0.18 -9.82
N ALA A 61 1.14 -0.82 -8.89
CA ALA A 61 1.27 -2.27 -8.82
C ALA A 61 -0.11 -2.97 -8.65
N THR A 62 -0.99 -2.35 -7.87
CA THR A 62 -2.37 -2.85 -7.69
C THR A 62 -3.15 -2.75 -9.01
N SER A 63 -3.04 -1.62 -9.71
CA SER A 63 -3.70 -1.44 -11.02
C SER A 63 -3.20 -2.45 -12.05
N GLU A 64 -1.88 -2.69 -12.11
CA GLU A 64 -1.29 -3.69 -12.99
C GLU A 64 -1.77 -5.10 -12.65
N SER A 65 -1.79 -5.47 -11.36
CA SER A 65 -2.31 -6.77 -10.91
C SER A 65 -3.77 -6.97 -11.32
N ILE A 66 -4.60 -5.94 -11.21
CA ILE A 66 -5.99 -5.98 -11.64
C ILE A 66 -6.07 -6.22 -13.16
N ARG A 67 -5.33 -5.45 -13.96
CA ARG A 67 -5.32 -5.59 -15.43
C ARG A 67 -4.89 -6.98 -15.88
N VAL A 68 -3.85 -7.54 -15.26
CA VAL A 68 -3.38 -8.91 -15.56
C VAL A 68 -4.45 -9.94 -15.21
N LYS A 69 -5.07 -9.84 -14.04
CA LYS A 69 -6.15 -10.74 -13.62
C LYS A 69 -7.35 -10.67 -14.56
N GLU A 70 -7.75 -9.47 -14.98
CA GLU A 70 -8.84 -9.29 -15.94
C GLU A 70 -8.51 -9.88 -17.31
N ALA A 71 -7.29 -9.68 -17.82
CA ALA A 71 -6.87 -10.27 -19.08
C ALA A 71 -6.89 -11.81 -19.03
N LEU A 72 -6.37 -12.39 -17.94
CA LEU A 72 -6.40 -13.83 -17.70
C LEU A 72 -7.83 -14.36 -17.58
N TYR A 73 -8.69 -13.65 -16.86
CA TYR A 73 -10.09 -14.04 -16.71
C TYR A 73 -10.82 -14.03 -18.05
N ARG A 74 -10.65 -12.98 -18.88
CA ARG A 74 -11.23 -12.92 -20.22
C ARG A 74 -10.75 -14.07 -21.11
N TRP A 75 -9.44 -14.30 -21.15
CA TRP A 75 -8.86 -15.41 -21.91
C TRP A 75 -9.43 -16.76 -21.45
N GLN A 76 -9.53 -17.00 -20.13
CA GLN A 76 -10.13 -18.22 -19.59
C GLN A 76 -11.60 -18.38 -19.99
N VAL A 77 -12.39 -17.32 -19.97
CA VAL A 77 -13.81 -17.35 -20.38
C VAL A 77 -13.95 -17.68 -21.87
N GLU A 78 -13.13 -17.06 -22.72
CA GLU A 78 -13.11 -17.29 -24.18
C GLU A 78 -12.69 -18.73 -24.53
N HIS A 79 -11.75 -19.30 -23.78
CA HIS A 79 -11.24 -20.66 -24.05
C HIS A 79 -11.93 -21.77 -23.25
N ALA A 80 -12.66 -21.46 -22.17
CA ALA A 80 -13.45 -22.46 -21.43
C ALA A 80 -14.57 -23.07 -22.30
N SER A 81 -15.20 -22.26 -23.15
CA SER A 81 -16.17 -22.71 -24.15
C SER A 81 -15.50 -23.53 -25.26
N THR A 82 -14.27 -23.19 -25.65
CA THR A 82 -13.49 -23.91 -26.65
C THR A 82 -13.01 -25.29 -26.15
N CYS A 83 -12.51 -25.38 -24.90
CA CYS A 83 -12.10 -26.64 -24.28
C CYS A 83 -13.28 -27.58 -23.97
N ALA A 84 -14.45 -27.04 -23.61
CA ALA A 84 -15.66 -27.85 -23.45
C ALA A 84 -16.15 -28.44 -24.79
N GLN A 85 -15.94 -27.73 -25.91
CA GLN A 85 -16.29 -28.18 -27.25
C GLN A 85 -15.32 -29.24 -27.82
N GLN A 86 -14.08 -29.27 -27.34
CA GLN A 86 -13.00 -30.16 -27.82
C GLN A 86 -12.92 -31.51 -27.12
N ARG A 87 -13.86 -31.87 -26.23
CA ARG A 87 -13.91 -33.21 -25.61
C ARG A 87 -14.47 -34.21 -26.63
N PRO A 88 -13.66 -35.12 -27.22
CA PRO A 88 -14.20 -36.15 -28.11
C PRO A 88 -14.99 -37.19 -27.29
N ARG A 89 -16.09 -37.68 -27.86
CA ARG A 89 -16.87 -38.80 -27.34
C ARG A 89 -16.10 -40.12 -27.41
#